data_AF-A0A7X3HW94-F1
#
_entry.id   AF-A0A7X3HW94-F1
#
_cell.length_a   1.000
_cell.length_b   1.000
_cell.length_c   1.000
_cell.angle_alpha   90.00
_cell.angle_beta   90.00
_cell.angle_gamma   90.00
#
_symmetry.space_group_name_H-M   'P 1'
#
loop_
_entity.id
_entity.type
_entity.pdbx_description
1 polymer ?
#
loop_
_entity_poly.entity_id
_entity_poly.type
_entity_poly.pdbx_seq_one_letter_code
_entity_poly.pdbx_strand_id
1 'polypeptide(L)'
;MRLRDGFALTASALTSRPLRSLLTLLGVAIGIAAVALLTAIGEGLRGYVLDNFSQFGTRIIAIHPGKTQTGGLGGILSSVRPLNLGDAAALGQLAHVEAVVPIIQGSGDIQYQQRSRRSDIIGGGHQLAEAWRFQLALGQFLPPARDGRSPPYAVLGHTLHRELFGAANPLGELVRIGGTRFRVIGVMAKKGQLLGFDLDDIAYIPVDWAQSLFNREGLMEIDVVFNAGTGSAPLAERIRALLVERHGMEDFNITTQDDMLASLGRILSVLTLAVGALGGVSLLVGAVGILTIMTTTVSERTAEIGLLRAIGASPRQVLGLFLAEATLLSLAGGLLGLLLLALLLGVLHLAAPGLPLALRPAFLLLALLLAGLIGVLAGIAPARAAARLHPVEALRGE
;
A
#
# COMPACT_ATOMS: atom_id res chain seq x y z
N MET A 1 1.93 -41.60 23.80
CA MET A 1 1.32 -41.67 22.46
C MET A 1 2.32 -41.13 21.46
N ARG A 2 2.58 -41.82 20.36
CA ARG A 2 3.51 -41.33 19.32
C ARG A 2 2.77 -40.27 18.49
N LEU A 3 3.46 -39.22 18.03
CA LEU A 3 2.87 -38.14 17.22
C LEU A 3 2.12 -38.64 15.97
N ARG A 4 2.53 -39.81 15.44
CA ARG A 4 1.87 -40.49 14.31
C ARG A 4 0.47 -40.99 14.64
N ASP A 5 0.23 -41.44 15.87
CA ASP A 5 -1.09 -41.96 16.27
C ASP A 5 -2.11 -40.82 16.37
N GLY A 6 -1.68 -39.62 16.81
CA GLY A 6 -2.54 -38.43 16.87
C GLY A 6 -2.97 -37.90 15.49
N PHE A 7 -2.11 -38.04 14.48
CA PHE A 7 -2.45 -37.69 13.09
C PHE A 7 -3.46 -38.68 12.47
N ALA A 8 -3.31 -39.98 12.73
CA ALA A 8 -4.26 -40.98 12.25
C ALA A 8 -5.65 -40.82 12.89
N LEU A 9 -5.68 -40.46 14.19
CA LEU A 9 -6.92 -40.23 14.95
C LEU A 9 -7.67 -38.97 14.49
N THR A 10 -6.95 -37.87 14.24
CA THR A 10 -7.54 -36.63 13.71
C THR A 10 -8.14 -36.85 12.33
N ALA A 11 -7.45 -37.61 11.47
CA ALA A 11 -7.95 -37.96 10.15
C ALA A 11 -9.25 -38.78 10.20
N SER A 12 -9.42 -39.71 11.15
CA SER A 12 -10.67 -40.47 11.28
C SER A 12 -11.84 -39.61 11.80
N ALA A 13 -11.56 -38.67 12.70
CA ALA A 13 -12.58 -37.73 13.21
C ALA A 13 -13.09 -36.76 12.12
N LEU A 14 -12.24 -36.41 11.15
CA LEU A 14 -12.61 -35.63 9.96
C LEU A 14 -13.57 -36.37 9.01
N THR A 15 -13.44 -37.70 8.91
CA THR A 15 -14.20 -38.53 7.95
C THR A 15 -15.56 -39.00 8.46
N SER A 16 -15.83 -39.00 9.77
CA SER A 16 -17.10 -39.50 10.30
C SER A 16 -18.30 -38.58 10.04
N ARG A 17 -18.08 -37.26 9.91
CA ARG A 17 -19.11 -36.25 9.60
C ARG A 17 -18.60 -35.16 8.64
N PRO A 18 -18.52 -35.44 7.32
CA PRO A 18 -17.78 -34.61 6.37
C PRO A 18 -18.35 -33.19 6.25
N LEU A 19 -19.67 -33.02 6.33
CA LEU A 19 -20.33 -31.72 6.14
C LEU A 19 -20.04 -30.74 7.29
N ARG A 20 -20.03 -31.22 8.54
CA ARG A 20 -19.70 -30.38 9.71
C ARG A 20 -18.23 -30.05 9.78
N SER A 21 -17.39 -31.03 9.46
CA SER A 21 -15.94 -30.82 9.43
C SER A 21 -15.54 -29.83 8.34
N LEU A 22 -16.14 -29.94 7.15
CA LEU A 22 -15.92 -29.00 6.04
C LEU A 22 -16.35 -27.57 6.41
N LEU A 23 -17.54 -27.39 6.98
CA LEU A 23 -18.03 -26.06 7.38
C LEU A 23 -17.13 -25.42 8.46
N THR A 24 -16.62 -26.22 9.39
CA THR A 24 -15.70 -25.76 10.45
C THR A 24 -14.36 -25.32 9.87
N LEU A 25 -13.77 -26.17 9.01
CA LEU A 25 -12.53 -25.86 8.34
C LEU A 25 -12.67 -24.62 7.44
N LEU A 26 -13.77 -24.49 6.71
CA LEU A 26 -14.04 -23.31 5.88
C LEU A 26 -14.18 -22.03 6.71
N GLY A 27 -14.85 -22.07 7.86
CA GLY A 27 -14.94 -20.92 8.76
C GLY A 27 -13.57 -20.42 9.22
N VAL A 28 -12.70 -21.34 9.65
CA VAL A 28 -11.31 -20.97 10.01
C VAL A 28 -10.53 -20.50 8.77
N ALA A 29 -10.65 -21.22 7.66
CA ALA A 29 -9.90 -20.94 6.44
C ALA A 29 -10.24 -19.57 5.84
N ILE A 30 -11.52 -19.19 5.78
CA ILE A 30 -11.97 -17.89 5.24
C ILE A 30 -11.48 -16.76 6.15
N GLY A 31 -11.61 -16.89 7.47
CA GLY A 31 -11.12 -15.89 8.41
C GLY A 31 -9.62 -15.66 8.31
N ILE A 32 -8.83 -16.74 8.25
CA ILE A 32 -7.37 -16.68 8.08
C ILE A 32 -6.99 -16.10 6.70
N ALA A 33 -7.64 -16.53 5.62
CA ALA A 33 -7.38 -16.03 4.27
C ALA A 33 -7.66 -14.53 4.15
N ALA A 34 -8.77 -14.04 4.72
CA ALA A 34 -9.16 -12.63 4.65
C ALA A 34 -8.14 -11.71 5.34
N VAL A 35 -7.73 -12.05 6.57
CA VAL A 35 -6.73 -11.26 7.32
C VAL A 35 -5.37 -11.29 6.64
N ALA A 36 -4.93 -12.45 6.18
CA ALA A 36 -3.65 -12.61 5.50
C ALA A 36 -3.62 -11.90 4.15
N LEU A 37 -4.72 -11.92 3.38
CA LEU A 37 -4.85 -11.20 2.12
C LEU A 37 -4.69 -9.69 2.32
N LEU A 38 -5.41 -9.12 3.28
CA LEU A 38 -5.32 -7.69 3.52
C LEU A 38 -3.91 -7.26 3.94
N THR A 39 -3.24 -8.08 4.75
CA THR A 39 -1.86 -7.80 5.16
C THR A 39 -0.91 -7.87 3.97
N ALA A 40 -1.10 -8.84 3.06
CA ALA A 40 -0.31 -8.96 1.84
C ALA A 40 -0.50 -7.75 0.89
N ILE A 41 -1.73 -7.26 0.77
CA ILE A 41 -2.06 -6.03 0.03
C ILE A 41 -1.41 -4.82 0.71
N GLY A 42 -1.52 -4.70 2.04
CA GLY A 42 -0.96 -3.57 2.78
C GLY A 42 0.56 -3.46 2.65
N GLU A 43 1.26 -4.59 2.76
CA GLU A 43 2.70 -4.65 2.56
C GLU A 43 3.11 -4.37 1.11
N GLY A 44 2.35 -4.93 0.15
CA GLY A 44 2.57 -4.67 -1.26
C GLY A 44 2.39 -3.18 -1.58
N LEU A 45 1.31 -2.56 -1.13
CA LEU A 45 1.07 -1.12 -1.30
C LEU A 45 2.15 -0.28 -0.63
N ARG A 46 2.61 -0.67 0.58
CA ARG A 46 3.70 0.03 1.26
C ARG A 46 4.99 -0.03 0.45
N GLY A 47 5.36 -1.21 -0.04
CA GLY A 47 6.51 -1.40 -0.93
C GLY A 47 6.37 -0.59 -2.22
N TYR A 48 5.21 -0.65 -2.86
CA TYR A 48 4.91 0.11 -4.06
C TYR A 48 5.06 1.62 -3.85
N VAL A 49 4.52 2.18 -2.76
CA VAL A 49 4.70 3.61 -2.46
C VAL A 49 6.18 3.94 -2.22
N LEU A 50 6.90 3.11 -1.48
CA LEU A 50 8.34 3.29 -1.26
C LEU A 50 9.13 3.27 -2.57
N ASP A 51 8.84 2.31 -3.45
CA ASP A 51 9.52 2.13 -4.73
C ASP A 51 9.24 3.30 -5.68
N ASN A 52 7.98 3.71 -5.83
CA ASN A 52 7.60 4.84 -6.68
C ASN A 52 8.26 6.14 -6.22
N PHE A 53 8.31 6.41 -4.91
CA PHE A 53 8.98 7.61 -4.38
C PHE A 53 10.50 7.51 -4.49
N SER A 54 11.09 6.33 -4.29
CA SER A 54 12.53 6.14 -4.46
C SER A 54 13.00 6.45 -5.89
N GLN A 55 12.12 6.26 -6.88
CA GLN A 55 12.38 6.58 -8.29
C GLN A 55 12.32 8.08 -8.62
N PHE A 56 11.64 8.90 -7.82
CA PHE A 56 11.73 10.36 -7.87
C PHE A 56 12.86 10.88 -6.96
N GLY A 57 13.31 10.05 -6.01
CA GLY A 57 14.31 10.39 -4.99
C GLY A 57 13.67 10.25 -3.60
N THR A 58 14.32 9.52 -2.70
CA THR A 58 13.81 9.22 -1.34
C THR A 58 13.76 10.44 -0.40
N ARG A 59 13.95 11.65 -0.93
CA ARG A 59 14.20 12.88 -0.17
C ARG A 59 13.53 14.09 -0.81
N ILE A 60 12.24 13.97 -1.09
CA ILE A 60 11.39 15.05 -1.61
C ILE A 60 10.37 15.46 -0.54
N ILE A 61 10.21 16.77 -0.36
CA ILE A 61 9.14 17.38 0.41
C ILE A 61 8.29 18.21 -0.55
N ALA A 62 7.02 17.84 -0.70
CA ALA A 62 6.07 18.54 -1.55
C ALA A 62 5.35 19.62 -0.75
N ILE A 63 5.24 20.82 -1.32
CA ILE A 63 4.59 21.97 -0.69
C ILE A 63 3.46 22.43 -1.61
N HIS A 64 2.22 22.35 -1.13
CA HIS A 64 1.03 22.79 -1.86
C HIS A 64 0.44 24.07 -1.26
N PRO A 65 -0.14 24.96 -2.06
CA PRO A 65 -0.90 26.10 -1.53
C PRO A 65 -2.21 25.63 -0.90
N GLY A 66 -2.63 26.33 0.16
CA GLY A 66 -3.89 26.12 0.86
C GLY A 66 -3.78 25.27 2.13
N LYS A 67 -4.83 25.32 2.96
CA LYS A 67 -4.99 24.46 4.13
C LYS A 67 -5.87 23.25 3.79
N THR A 68 -5.46 22.07 4.25
CA THR A 68 -6.23 20.82 4.13
C THR A 68 -7.42 20.71 5.08
N GLN A 69 -7.57 21.61 6.07
CA GLN A 69 -8.72 21.61 7.00
C GLN A 69 -9.86 22.53 6.52
N THR A 70 -10.89 21.92 5.93
CA THR A 70 -12.18 22.56 5.60
C THR A 70 -13.11 22.61 6.82
N GLY A 71 -12.63 23.11 7.96
CA GLY A 71 -13.41 23.20 9.20
C GLY A 71 -13.58 24.64 9.65
N GLY A 72 -14.76 25.24 9.39
CA GLY A 72 -15.15 26.57 9.90
C GLY A 72 -15.79 27.49 8.84
N LEU A 73 -16.46 28.56 9.30
CA LEU A 73 -17.11 29.60 8.47
C LEU A 73 -16.17 30.28 7.43
N GLY A 74 -14.85 30.00 7.46
CA GLY A 74 -13.85 30.51 6.52
C GLY A 74 -13.79 29.78 5.17
N GLY A 75 -14.56 28.71 4.95
CA GLY A 75 -14.63 28.01 3.65
C GLY A 75 -15.27 28.81 2.51
N ILE A 76 -15.92 29.94 2.81
CA ILE A 76 -16.63 30.78 1.82
C ILE A 76 -15.71 31.85 1.21
N LEU A 77 -14.61 32.21 1.90
CA LEU A 77 -13.62 33.20 1.44
C LEU A 77 -12.23 32.55 1.44
N SER A 78 -12.02 31.58 0.54
CA SER A 78 -10.72 30.95 0.35
C SER A 78 -9.82 31.86 -0.49
N SER A 79 -9.30 32.95 0.08
CA SER A 79 -8.17 33.67 -0.52
C SER A 79 -6.88 32.93 -0.15
N VAL A 80 -6.68 31.74 -0.72
CA VAL A 80 -5.40 31.05 -0.60
C VAL A 80 -4.36 31.89 -1.35
N ARG A 81 -3.40 32.48 -0.63
CA ARG A 81 -2.27 33.14 -1.27
C ARG A 81 -1.51 32.08 -2.07
N PRO A 82 -1.31 32.28 -3.38
CA PRO A 82 -0.57 31.32 -4.17
C PRO A 82 0.90 31.27 -3.73
N LEU A 83 1.50 30.07 -3.79
CA LEU A 83 2.95 29.94 -3.79
C LEU A 83 3.50 30.65 -5.03
N ASN A 84 4.60 31.39 -4.90
CA ASN A 84 5.23 32.07 -6.03
C ASN A 84 6.69 31.65 -6.22
N LEU A 85 7.29 32.08 -7.33
CA LEU A 85 8.70 31.77 -7.65
C LEU A 85 9.68 32.37 -6.64
N GLY A 86 9.32 33.47 -5.97
CA GLY A 86 10.12 34.05 -4.89
C GLY A 86 10.17 33.16 -3.65
N ASP A 87 9.10 32.44 -3.35
CA ASP A 87 9.06 31.47 -2.26
C ASP A 87 9.93 30.25 -2.60
N ALA A 88 9.87 29.76 -3.85
CA ALA A 88 10.79 28.72 -4.33
C ALA A 88 12.27 29.15 -4.25
N ALA A 89 12.58 30.41 -4.62
CA ALA A 89 13.94 30.94 -4.53
C ALA A 89 14.43 31.06 -3.08
N ALA A 90 13.55 31.44 -2.14
CA ALA A 90 13.88 31.51 -0.72
C ALA A 90 14.15 30.12 -0.13
N LEU A 91 13.35 29.12 -0.50
CA LEU A 91 13.55 27.73 -0.08
C LEU A 91 14.89 27.16 -0.53
N GLY A 92 15.37 27.55 -1.72
CA GLY A 92 16.67 27.12 -2.24
C GLY A 92 17.87 27.64 -1.45
N GLN A 93 17.68 28.62 -0.55
CA GLN A 93 18.74 29.17 0.30
C GLN A 93 18.86 28.45 1.66
N LEU A 94 17.92 27.55 1.98
CA LEU A 94 17.97 26.79 3.22
C LEU A 94 19.12 25.77 3.20
N ALA A 95 19.77 25.62 4.36
CA ALA A 95 20.75 24.55 4.53
C ALA A 95 20.11 23.17 4.31
N HIS A 96 20.86 22.26 3.71
CA HIS A 96 20.45 20.90 3.35
C HIS A 96 19.49 20.74 2.17
N VAL A 97 19.05 21.84 1.55
CA VAL A 97 18.32 21.79 0.28
C VAL A 97 19.30 21.59 -0.88
N GLU A 98 19.07 20.56 -1.69
CA GLU A 98 19.86 20.25 -2.90
C GLU A 98 19.24 20.88 -4.14
N ALA A 99 17.91 20.83 -4.27
CA ALA A 99 17.18 21.39 -5.40
C ALA A 99 15.77 21.85 -4.99
N VAL A 100 15.25 22.84 -5.72
CA VAL A 100 13.88 23.31 -5.59
C VAL A 100 13.22 23.34 -6.96
N VAL A 101 12.09 22.65 -7.07
CA VAL A 101 11.36 22.49 -8.32
C VAL A 101 9.97 23.12 -8.18
N PRO A 102 9.77 24.33 -8.72
CA PRO A 102 8.43 24.90 -8.82
C PRO A 102 7.65 24.19 -9.94
N ILE A 103 6.40 23.84 -9.67
CA ILE A 103 5.58 23.02 -10.57
C ILE A 103 4.26 23.71 -10.89
N ILE A 104 3.95 23.74 -12.18
CA ILE A 104 2.63 24.02 -12.71
C ILE A 104 2.30 22.92 -13.71
N GLN A 105 1.23 22.20 -13.47
CA GLN A 105 0.69 21.20 -14.37
C GLN A 105 -0.63 21.67 -15.00
N GLY A 106 -0.85 21.27 -16.23
CA GLY A 106 -2.12 21.39 -16.93
C GLY A 106 -2.13 20.49 -18.14
N SER A 107 -3.24 20.48 -18.89
CA SER A 107 -3.31 19.77 -20.17
C SER A 107 -3.52 20.76 -21.30
N GLY A 108 -3.01 20.45 -22.48
CA GLY A 108 -3.16 21.32 -23.64
C GLY A 108 -2.83 20.61 -24.94
N ASP A 109 -3.18 21.27 -26.05
CA ASP A 109 -2.86 20.77 -27.38
C ASP A 109 -1.39 21.06 -27.71
N ILE A 110 -0.71 20.00 -28.14
CA ILE A 110 0.69 20.02 -28.57
C ILE A 110 0.70 19.65 -30.05
N GLN A 111 1.19 20.57 -30.86
CA GLN A 111 1.06 20.53 -32.31
C GLN A 111 2.41 20.65 -33.00
N TYR A 112 2.62 19.80 -34.00
CA TYR A 112 3.73 19.85 -34.92
C TYR A 112 3.22 19.57 -36.34
N GLN A 113 3.39 20.55 -37.23
CA GLN A 113 2.86 20.49 -38.60
C GLN A 113 1.36 20.13 -38.64
N GLN A 114 0.99 19.00 -39.24
CA GLN A 114 -0.39 18.51 -39.36
C GLN A 114 -0.79 17.54 -38.23
N ARG A 115 0.09 17.31 -37.24
CA ARG A 115 -0.17 16.42 -36.10
C ARG A 115 -0.48 17.24 -34.85
N SER A 116 -1.50 16.81 -34.12
CA SER A 116 -1.94 17.42 -32.87
C SER A 116 -2.23 16.33 -31.86
N ARG A 117 -1.76 16.49 -30.63
CA ARG A 117 -2.06 15.58 -29.52
C ARG A 117 -2.34 16.40 -28.27
N ARG A 118 -3.46 16.10 -27.61
CA ARG A 118 -3.77 16.67 -26.30
C ARG A 118 -3.05 15.84 -25.25
N SER A 119 -2.12 16.46 -24.53
CA SER A 119 -1.27 15.76 -23.56
C SER A 119 -1.05 16.66 -22.34
N ASP A 120 -0.47 16.09 -21.29
CA ASP A 120 -0.13 16.84 -20.09
C ASP A 120 1.10 17.72 -20.33
N ILE A 121 1.12 18.86 -19.67
CA ILE A 121 2.18 19.87 -19.75
C ILE A 121 2.61 20.17 -18.33
N ILE A 122 3.91 20.01 -18.06
CA ILE A 122 4.53 20.35 -16.79
C ILE A 122 5.45 21.56 -17.00
N GLY A 123 5.07 22.67 -16.41
CA GLY A 123 5.90 23.83 -16.14
C GLY A 123 6.84 23.54 -14.97
N GLY A 124 8.14 23.50 -15.24
CA GLY A 124 9.16 23.17 -14.25
C GLY A 124 10.38 24.08 -14.31
N GLY A 125 11.20 24.04 -13.26
CA GLY A 125 12.53 24.65 -13.25
C GLY A 125 13.60 23.77 -13.93
N HIS A 126 14.78 24.35 -14.14
CA HIS A 126 15.93 23.63 -14.73
C HIS A 126 16.40 22.41 -13.92
N GLN A 127 16.15 22.41 -12.61
CA GLN A 127 16.53 21.32 -11.71
C GLN A 127 15.54 20.14 -11.74
N LEU A 128 14.39 20.24 -12.41
CA LEU A 128 13.34 19.21 -12.37
C LEU A 128 13.86 17.83 -12.75
N ALA A 129 14.60 17.73 -13.87
CA ALA A 129 15.12 16.45 -14.32
C ALA A 129 16.15 15.84 -13.35
N GLU A 130 17.00 16.65 -12.73
CA GLU A 130 17.98 16.18 -11.74
C GLU A 130 17.28 15.76 -10.43
N ALA A 131 16.39 16.62 -9.93
CA ALA A 131 15.59 16.40 -8.73
C ALA A 131 14.80 15.10 -8.79
N TRP A 132 14.12 14.85 -9.92
CA TRP A 132 13.30 13.66 -10.14
C TRP A 132 14.06 12.49 -10.80
N ARG A 133 15.39 12.61 -10.94
CA ARG A 133 16.30 11.60 -11.52
C ARG A 133 15.85 11.12 -12.91
N PHE A 134 15.35 12.03 -13.71
CA PHE A 134 14.97 11.76 -15.09
C PHE A 134 16.18 11.64 -16.00
N GLN A 135 16.15 10.62 -16.86
CA GLN A 135 17.16 10.42 -17.89
C GLN A 135 16.65 11.00 -19.20
N LEU A 136 17.53 11.65 -19.96
CA LEU A 136 17.22 12.11 -21.30
C LEU A 136 17.66 11.06 -22.32
N ALA A 137 16.82 10.83 -23.33
CA ALA A 137 17.18 10.05 -24.49
C ALA A 137 18.03 10.87 -25.47
N LEU A 138 17.68 12.14 -25.66
CA LEU A 138 18.30 13.05 -26.62
C LEU A 138 18.39 14.47 -26.05
N GLY A 139 19.45 15.19 -26.42
CA GLY A 139 19.61 16.61 -26.13
C GLY A 139 19.90 16.93 -24.66
N GLN A 140 19.33 18.02 -24.16
CA GLN A 140 19.52 18.51 -22.80
C GLN A 140 18.20 18.97 -22.19
N PHE A 141 18.16 19.05 -20.86
CA PHE A 141 16.98 19.55 -20.16
C PHE A 141 16.88 21.08 -20.21
N LEU A 142 15.80 21.63 -19.66
CA LEU A 142 15.56 23.08 -19.60
C LEU A 142 16.73 23.80 -18.91
N PRO A 143 17.31 24.85 -19.54
CA PRO A 143 18.37 25.63 -18.92
C PRO A 143 17.81 26.57 -17.83
N PRO A 144 18.65 27.09 -16.93
CA PRO A 144 18.22 28.11 -15.98
C PRO A 144 17.76 29.38 -16.69
N ALA A 145 16.78 30.06 -16.09
CA ALA A 145 16.30 31.36 -16.58
C ALA A 145 17.45 32.39 -16.55
N ARG A 146 17.46 33.31 -17.53
CA ARG A 146 18.39 34.44 -17.59
C ARG A 146 17.59 35.72 -17.36
N ASP A 147 18.04 36.55 -16.42
CA ASP A 147 17.37 37.83 -16.08
C ASP A 147 15.87 37.69 -15.78
N GLY A 148 15.49 36.59 -15.12
CA GLY A 148 14.10 36.31 -14.72
C GLY A 148 13.18 35.86 -15.86
N ARG A 149 13.70 35.60 -17.06
CA ARG A 149 12.93 35.03 -18.19
C ARG A 149 13.58 33.79 -18.75
N SER A 150 12.78 32.75 -18.95
CA SER A 150 13.24 31.52 -19.57
C SER A 150 13.13 31.61 -21.10
N PRO A 151 14.13 31.11 -21.85
CA PRO A 151 13.95 30.89 -23.28
C PRO A 151 12.76 29.95 -23.56
N PRO A 152 11.99 30.14 -24.65
CA PRO A 152 10.84 29.31 -25.00
C PRO A 152 11.30 27.95 -25.52
N TYR A 153 11.78 27.10 -24.61
CA TYR A 153 12.25 25.75 -24.88
C TYR A 153 11.27 24.71 -24.36
N ALA A 154 11.24 23.56 -25.00
CA ALA A 154 10.45 22.41 -24.58
C ALA A 154 11.30 21.14 -24.58
N VAL A 155 10.99 20.24 -23.66
CA VAL A 155 11.48 18.87 -23.62
C VAL A 155 10.28 17.95 -23.72
N LEU A 156 10.33 16.97 -24.63
CA LEU A 156 9.19 16.10 -24.90
C LEU A 156 9.36 14.73 -24.23
N GLY A 157 8.27 14.16 -23.72
CA GLY A 157 8.21 12.75 -23.33
C GLY A 157 8.40 11.81 -24.53
N HIS A 158 8.74 10.55 -24.25
CA HIS A 158 9.04 9.57 -25.29
C HIS A 158 7.85 9.29 -26.24
N THR A 159 6.66 9.08 -25.68
CA THR A 159 5.42 8.83 -26.47
C THR A 159 5.06 10.08 -27.26
N LEU A 160 5.11 11.25 -26.64
CA LEU A 160 4.80 12.52 -27.29
C LEU A 160 5.74 12.79 -28.49
N HIS A 161 7.04 12.52 -28.32
CA HIS A 161 8.03 12.58 -29.41
C HIS A 161 7.64 11.62 -30.54
N ARG A 162 7.38 10.34 -30.24
CA ARG A 162 7.05 9.33 -31.25
C ARG A 162 5.79 9.66 -32.04
N GLU A 163 4.75 10.15 -31.38
CA GLU A 163 3.49 10.48 -32.04
C GLU A 163 3.63 11.73 -32.95
N LEU A 164 4.30 12.78 -32.47
CA LEU A 164 4.43 14.03 -33.22
C LEU A 164 5.51 13.97 -34.31
N PHE A 165 6.63 13.29 -34.08
CA PHE A 165 7.79 13.30 -34.99
C PHE A 165 8.10 11.93 -35.61
N GLY A 166 7.47 10.84 -35.17
CA GLY A 166 7.80 9.49 -35.63
C GLY A 166 9.24 9.11 -35.23
N ALA A 167 10.04 8.69 -36.21
CA ALA A 167 11.45 8.39 -36.03
C ALA A 167 12.39 9.59 -36.26
N ALA A 168 11.84 10.76 -36.62
CA ALA A 168 12.64 11.95 -36.89
C ALA A 168 13.24 12.54 -35.61
N ASN A 169 14.39 13.21 -35.75
CA ASN A 169 15.04 13.94 -34.67
C ASN A 169 14.28 15.25 -34.42
N PRO A 170 13.70 15.47 -33.22
CA PRO A 170 12.92 16.67 -32.94
C PRO A 170 13.80 17.85 -32.48
N LEU A 171 15.09 17.64 -32.22
CA LEU A 171 15.96 18.68 -31.66
C LEU A 171 16.10 19.87 -32.61
N GLY A 172 15.83 21.07 -32.10
CA GLY A 172 15.87 22.33 -32.86
C GLY A 172 14.55 22.71 -33.54
N GLU A 173 13.62 21.76 -33.67
CA GLU A 173 12.31 22.00 -34.28
C GLU A 173 11.40 22.85 -33.39
N LEU A 174 10.44 23.53 -34.00
CA LEU A 174 9.44 24.34 -33.30
C LEU A 174 8.13 23.57 -33.14
N VAL A 175 7.69 23.39 -31.90
CA VAL A 175 6.38 22.83 -31.55
C VAL A 175 5.47 23.93 -31.01
N ARG A 176 4.17 23.82 -31.27
CA ARG A 176 3.17 24.72 -30.69
C ARG A 176 2.52 24.04 -29.49
N ILE A 177 2.72 24.58 -28.30
CA ILE A 177 2.15 24.09 -27.04
C ILE A 177 1.17 25.16 -26.55
N GLY A 178 -0.12 24.83 -26.51
CA GLY A 178 -1.16 25.74 -26.05
C GLY A 178 -1.16 27.10 -26.77
N GLY A 179 -0.91 27.08 -28.08
CA GLY A 179 -0.87 28.27 -28.92
C GLY A 179 0.49 28.98 -29.01
N THR A 180 1.43 28.70 -28.10
CA THR A 180 2.77 29.33 -28.07
C THR A 180 3.82 28.41 -28.71
N ARG A 181 4.81 29.00 -29.40
CA ARG A 181 5.89 28.24 -30.06
C ARG A 181 7.07 28.02 -29.12
N PHE A 182 7.49 26.77 -28.98
CA PHE A 182 8.65 26.35 -28.21
C PHE A 182 9.63 25.61 -29.12
N ARG A 183 10.94 25.81 -28.90
CA ARG A 183 11.98 25.02 -29.55
C ARG A 183 12.27 23.77 -28.73
N VAL A 184 12.21 22.60 -29.37
CA VAL A 184 12.52 21.34 -28.71
C VAL A 184 14.03 21.24 -28.52
N ILE A 185 14.48 21.05 -27.28
CA ILE A 185 15.92 20.95 -26.93
C ILE A 185 16.28 19.60 -26.31
N GLY A 186 15.29 18.77 -26.02
CA GLY A 186 15.51 17.45 -25.44
C GLY A 186 14.30 16.53 -25.59
N VAL A 187 14.56 15.22 -25.45
CA VAL A 187 13.55 14.18 -25.35
C VAL A 187 13.87 13.31 -24.13
N MET A 188 12.88 13.05 -23.30
CA MET A 188 13.02 12.19 -22.13
C MET A 188 13.19 10.72 -22.55
N ALA A 189 13.97 9.97 -21.77
CA ALA A 189 14.01 8.52 -21.89
C ALA A 189 12.67 7.92 -21.48
N LYS A 190 12.33 6.78 -22.09
CA LYS A 190 11.09 6.06 -21.80
C LYS A 190 11.10 5.58 -20.34
N LYS A 191 10.11 6.00 -19.55
CA LYS A 191 9.91 5.59 -18.16
C LYS A 191 8.58 4.86 -17.96
N GLY A 192 7.56 5.21 -18.75
CA GLY A 192 6.21 4.65 -18.67
C GLY A 192 5.30 5.35 -17.67
N GLN A 193 4.27 4.66 -17.21
CA GLN A 193 3.29 5.19 -16.25
C GLN A 193 3.78 5.06 -14.80
N LEU A 194 3.62 6.14 -14.03
CA LEU A 194 3.90 6.21 -12.60
C LEU A 194 2.68 6.81 -11.89
N LEU A 195 2.11 6.08 -10.92
CA LEU A 195 0.95 6.52 -10.13
C LEU A 195 -0.26 7.00 -10.97
N GLY A 196 -0.45 6.44 -12.17
CA GLY A 196 -1.52 6.84 -13.09
C GLY A 196 -1.18 8.00 -14.01
N PHE A 197 0.01 8.60 -13.91
CA PHE A 197 0.53 9.59 -14.84
C PHE A 197 1.43 8.93 -15.88
N ASP A 198 1.18 9.19 -17.15
CA ASP A 198 2.05 8.74 -18.24
C ASP A 198 3.18 9.75 -18.46
N LEU A 199 4.33 9.51 -17.85
CA LEU A 199 5.49 10.40 -17.97
C LEU A 199 6.05 10.45 -19.40
N ASP A 200 5.71 9.46 -20.23
CA ASP A 200 6.14 9.43 -21.62
C ASP A 200 5.27 10.35 -22.51
N ASP A 201 4.08 10.76 -22.05
CA ASP A 201 3.13 11.61 -22.78
C ASP A 201 2.99 13.02 -22.17
N ILE A 202 4.12 13.60 -21.75
CA ILE A 202 4.20 14.94 -21.14
C ILE A 202 5.12 15.85 -21.95
N ALA A 203 4.75 17.13 -22.07
CA ALA A 203 5.70 18.19 -22.45
C ALA A 203 6.17 18.99 -21.24
N TYR A 204 7.49 19.14 -21.11
CA TYR A 204 8.11 19.97 -20.09
C TYR A 204 8.47 21.33 -20.67
N ILE A 205 7.98 22.40 -20.05
CA ILE A 205 8.28 23.79 -20.42
C ILE A 205 8.74 24.56 -19.18
N PRO A 206 9.40 25.73 -19.33
CA PRO A 206 9.74 26.54 -18.18
C PRO A 206 8.51 27.04 -17.42
N VAL A 207 8.62 27.12 -16.10
CA VAL A 207 7.52 27.46 -15.20
C VAL A 207 6.88 28.84 -15.48
N ASP A 208 7.66 29.84 -15.89
CA ASP A 208 7.18 31.18 -16.26
C ASP A 208 6.29 31.17 -17.51
N TRP A 209 6.63 30.32 -18.49
CA TRP A 209 5.78 30.07 -19.65
C TRP A 209 4.50 29.32 -19.27
N ALA A 210 4.57 28.36 -18.35
CA ALA A 210 3.40 27.65 -17.86
C ALA A 210 2.44 28.55 -17.06
N GLN A 211 2.95 29.47 -16.24
CA GLN A 211 2.14 30.50 -15.56
C GLN A 211 1.31 31.30 -16.57
N SER A 212 1.97 31.78 -17.62
CA SER A 212 1.32 32.56 -18.68
C SER A 212 0.33 31.73 -19.49
N LEU A 213 0.71 30.49 -19.84
CA LEU A 213 -0.10 29.58 -20.64
C LEU A 213 -1.41 29.18 -19.95
N PHE A 214 -1.34 28.91 -18.64
CA PHE A 214 -2.50 28.49 -17.85
C PHE A 214 -3.21 29.65 -17.14
N ASN A 215 -2.79 30.90 -17.40
CA ASN A 215 -3.30 32.10 -16.75
C ASN A 215 -3.32 31.99 -15.21
N ARG A 216 -2.17 31.59 -14.64
CA ARG A 216 -2.01 31.39 -13.20
C ARG A 216 -1.01 32.36 -12.60
N GLU A 217 -1.44 33.02 -11.52
CA GLU A 217 -0.61 33.90 -10.72
C GLU A 217 0.35 33.12 -9.79
N GLY A 218 0.10 31.83 -9.60
CA GLY A 218 0.75 30.98 -8.60
C GLY A 218 1.24 29.63 -9.11
N LEU A 219 2.11 29.03 -8.31
CA LEU A 219 2.55 27.64 -8.42
C LEU A 219 1.50 26.70 -7.81
N MET A 220 1.41 25.48 -8.35
CA MET A 220 0.58 24.44 -7.75
C MET A 220 1.31 23.65 -6.68
N GLU A 221 2.63 23.54 -6.83
CA GLU A 221 3.46 22.73 -5.96
C GLU A 221 4.89 23.26 -6.03
N ILE A 222 5.60 23.17 -4.91
CA ILE A 222 7.05 23.33 -4.84
C ILE A 222 7.61 22.05 -4.24
N ASP A 223 8.40 21.33 -5.02
CA ASP A 223 9.15 20.18 -4.53
C ASP A 223 10.51 20.64 -4.03
N VAL A 224 10.86 20.26 -2.81
CA VAL A 224 12.17 20.50 -2.21
C VAL A 224 12.90 19.17 -2.07
N VAL A 225 14.01 19.03 -2.80
CA VAL A 225 14.93 17.90 -2.67
C VAL A 225 15.97 18.22 -1.63
N PHE A 226 16.24 17.27 -0.73
CA PHE A 226 17.18 17.48 0.37
C PHE A 226 18.26 16.40 0.48
N ASN A 227 19.37 16.77 1.11
CA ASN A 227 20.51 15.88 1.30
C ASN A 227 20.30 14.87 2.44
N ALA A 228 21.10 13.81 2.45
CA ALA A 228 21.04 12.78 3.50
C ALA A 228 21.48 13.30 4.89
N GLY A 229 21.97 14.54 4.99
CA GLY A 229 22.42 15.15 6.24
C GLY A 229 21.28 15.64 7.14
N THR A 230 20.03 15.60 6.69
CA THR A 230 18.84 15.91 7.50
C THR A 230 17.72 14.91 7.26
N GLY A 231 16.85 14.74 8.26
CA GLY A 231 15.58 14.04 8.09
C GLY A 231 14.53 14.95 7.41
N SER A 232 13.47 14.33 6.89
CA SER A 232 12.28 14.97 6.32
C SER A 232 11.62 15.92 7.33
N ALA A 233 11.36 15.46 8.55
CA ALA A 233 10.63 16.22 9.56
C ALA A 233 11.36 17.49 10.05
N PRO A 234 12.66 17.45 10.44
CA PRO A 234 13.39 18.67 10.81
C PRO A 234 13.46 19.71 9.69
N LEU A 235 13.56 19.27 8.43
CA LEU A 235 13.57 20.18 7.28
C LEU A 235 12.17 20.74 7.00
N ALA A 236 11.13 19.92 7.10
CA ALA A 236 9.74 20.36 6.95
C ALA A 236 9.40 21.49 7.94
N GLU A 237 9.86 21.40 9.19
CA GLU A 237 9.66 22.47 10.18
C GLU A 237 10.45 23.75 9.85
N ARG A 238 11.64 23.63 9.26
CA ARG A 238 12.40 24.81 8.78
C ARG A 238 11.72 25.47 7.59
N ILE A 239 11.23 24.67 6.63
CA ILE A 239 10.43 25.13 5.49
C ILE A 239 9.18 25.86 5.98
N ARG A 240 8.47 25.25 6.95
CA ARG A 240 7.29 25.82 7.59
C ARG A 240 7.59 27.18 8.21
N ALA A 241 8.63 27.26 9.04
CA ALA A 241 9.02 28.51 9.69
C ALA A 241 9.34 29.61 8.67
N LEU A 242 10.11 29.30 7.62
CA LEU A 242 10.46 30.25 6.56
C LEU A 242 9.23 30.77 5.82
N LEU A 243 8.32 29.88 5.41
CA LEU A 243 7.13 30.29 4.66
C LEU A 243 6.14 31.07 5.54
N VAL A 244 5.98 30.70 6.81
CA VAL A 244 5.17 31.47 7.77
C VAL A 244 5.76 32.87 7.98
N GLU A 245 7.07 33.00 8.12
CA GLU A 245 7.74 34.30 8.24
C GLU A 245 7.47 35.18 7.01
N ARG A 246 7.51 34.60 5.81
CA ARG A 246 7.29 35.32 4.55
C ARG A 246 5.83 35.66 4.28
N HIS A 247 4.90 34.77 4.65
CA HIS A 247 3.48 34.91 4.33
C HIS A 247 2.68 35.54 5.48
N GLY A 248 3.23 35.58 6.70
CA GLY A 248 2.59 36.06 7.92
C GLY A 248 1.55 35.08 8.51
N MET A 249 1.24 33.99 7.81
CA MET A 249 0.32 32.95 8.23
C MET A 249 0.67 31.63 7.55
N GLU A 250 0.22 30.53 8.14
CA GLU A 250 0.30 29.23 7.50
C GLU A 250 -0.82 29.14 6.46
N ASP A 251 -0.50 29.18 5.17
CA ASP A 251 -1.43 29.13 4.04
C ASP A 251 -1.03 28.05 3.02
N PHE A 252 -0.23 27.08 3.45
CA PHE A 252 0.32 26.00 2.66
C PHE A 252 0.23 24.68 3.42
N ASN A 253 0.36 23.58 2.70
CA ASN A 253 0.47 22.24 3.25
C ASN A 253 1.79 21.61 2.84
N ILE A 254 2.52 21.05 3.81
CA ILE A 254 3.76 20.33 3.57
C ILE A 254 3.45 18.84 3.66
N THR A 255 3.80 18.10 2.61
CA THR A 255 3.61 16.65 2.54
C THR A 255 4.97 15.98 2.38
N THR A 256 5.31 15.14 3.35
CA THR A 256 6.50 14.29 3.28
C THR A 256 6.13 12.87 2.85
N GLN A 257 7.13 12.08 2.43
CA GLN A 257 6.96 10.65 2.18
C GLN A 257 6.43 9.91 3.42
N ASP A 258 6.90 10.31 4.61
CA ASP A 258 6.46 9.72 5.88
C ASP A 258 4.97 10.00 6.14
N ASP A 259 4.47 11.19 5.81
CA ASP A 259 3.05 11.55 5.95
C ASP A 259 2.16 10.71 5.03
N MET A 260 2.63 10.40 3.82
CA MET A 260 1.91 9.54 2.88
C MET A 260 1.88 8.08 3.39
N LEU A 261 3.02 7.56 3.86
CA LEU A 261 3.09 6.22 4.46
C LEU A 261 2.24 6.12 5.72
N ALA A 262 2.21 7.17 6.54
CA ALA A 262 1.35 7.26 7.72
C ALA A 262 -0.13 7.30 7.32
N SER A 263 -0.49 8.03 6.28
CA SER A 263 -1.86 8.09 5.75
C SER A 263 -2.31 6.74 5.20
N LEU A 264 -1.46 6.08 4.40
CA LEU A 264 -1.69 4.72 3.94
C LEU A 264 -1.84 3.76 5.13
N GLY A 265 -0.97 3.86 6.13
CA GLY A 265 -1.05 3.09 7.37
C GLY A 265 -2.38 3.29 8.10
N ARG A 266 -2.88 4.54 8.21
CA ARG A 266 -4.20 4.85 8.78
C ARG A 266 -5.32 4.17 8.00
N ILE A 267 -5.33 4.29 6.67
CA ILE A 267 -6.35 3.66 5.80
C ILE A 267 -6.31 2.13 5.96
N LEU A 268 -5.12 1.54 5.84
CA LEU A 268 -4.93 0.10 6.01
C LEU A 268 -5.33 -0.36 7.42
N SER A 269 -5.09 0.44 8.46
CA SER A 269 -5.48 0.08 9.83
C SER A 269 -7.01 0.00 9.99
N VAL A 270 -7.75 0.94 9.41
CA VAL A 270 -9.23 0.92 9.40
C VAL A 270 -9.74 -0.27 8.61
N LEU A 271 -9.19 -0.53 7.43
CA LEU A 271 -9.52 -1.72 6.64
C LEU A 271 -9.20 -3.01 7.41
N THR A 272 -8.08 -3.03 8.15
CA THR A 272 -7.66 -4.19 8.95
C THR A 272 -8.58 -4.42 10.12
N LEU A 273 -9.09 -3.37 10.75
CA LEU A 273 -10.12 -3.50 11.78
C LEU A 273 -11.43 -4.02 11.19
N ALA A 274 -11.87 -3.50 10.04
CA ALA A 274 -13.11 -3.93 9.40
C ALA A 274 -13.05 -5.39 8.92
N VAL A 275 -12.02 -5.75 8.15
CA VAL A 275 -11.79 -7.12 7.68
C VAL A 275 -11.44 -8.05 8.83
N GLY A 276 -10.71 -7.57 9.83
CA GLY A 276 -10.41 -8.31 11.05
C GLY A 276 -11.66 -8.61 11.87
N ALA A 277 -12.65 -7.70 11.91
CA ALA A 277 -13.94 -7.96 12.55
C ALA A 277 -14.73 -9.03 11.78
N LEU A 278 -14.81 -8.93 10.45
CA LEU A 278 -15.48 -9.93 9.60
C LEU A 278 -14.78 -11.30 9.68
N GLY A 279 -13.46 -11.31 9.60
CA GLY A 279 -12.61 -12.48 9.78
C GLY A 279 -12.78 -13.05 11.19
N GLY A 280 -12.86 -12.20 12.21
CA GLY A 280 -13.14 -12.57 13.60
C GLY A 280 -14.47 -13.29 13.76
N VAL A 281 -15.54 -12.82 13.12
CA VAL A 281 -16.82 -13.53 13.08
C VAL A 281 -16.68 -14.90 12.42
N SER A 282 -15.95 -14.98 11.30
CA SER A 282 -15.67 -16.25 10.61
C SER A 282 -14.88 -17.23 11.48
N LEU A 283 -13.87 -16.72 12.20
CA LEU A 283 -13.08 -17.48 13.16
C LEU A 283 -13.92 -17.93 14.37
N LEU A 284 -14.86 -17.11 14.84
CA LEU A 284 -15.81 -17.51 15.88
C LEU A 284 -16.72 -18.64 15.41
N VAL A 285 -17.24 -18.57 14.17
CA VAL A 285 -18.03 -19.67 13.57
C VAL A 285 -17.18 -20.95 13.49
N GLY A 286 -15.91 -20.83 13.08
CA GLY A 286 -14.94 -21.92 13.11
C GLY A 286 -14.72 -22.47 14.53
N ALA A 287 -14.56 -21.61 15.53
CA ALA A 287 -14.35 -22.00 16.93
C ALA A 287 -15.57 -22.75 17.51
N VAL A 288 -16.79 -22.28 17.23
CA VAL A 288 -18.04 -22.97 17.59
C VAL A 288 -18.15 -24.33 16.90
N GLY A 289 -17.72 -24.40 15.63
CA GLY A 289 -17.60 -25.65 14.88
C GLY A 289 -16.66 -26.65 15.56
N ILE A 290 -15.45 -26.21 15.93
CA ILE A 290 -14.46 -27.04 16.65
C ILE A 290 -15.04 -27.51 17.99
N LEU A 291 -15.65 -26.61 18.77
CA LEU A 291 -16.29 -26.93 20.04
C LEU A 291 -17.36 -28.01 19.87
N THR A 292 -18.20 -27.89 18.84
CA THR A 292 -19.29 -28.83 18.57
C THR A 292 -18.76 -30.19 18.15
N ILE A 293 -17.77 -30.22 17.25
CA ILE A 293 -17.10 -31.46 16.82
C ILE A 293 -16.46 -32.15 18.02
N MET A 294 -15.70 -31.41 18.82
CA MET A 294 -15.00 -31.95 19.99
C MET A 294 -15.97 -32.46 21.05
N THR A 295 -17.04 -31.72 21.36
CA THR A 295 -18.05 -32.17 22.33
C THR A 295 -18.73 -33.46 21.85
N THR A 296 -19.09 -33.53 20.57
CA THR A 296 -19.69 -34.74 19.99
C THR A 296 -18.70 -35.92 20.03
N THR A 297 -17.44 -35.66 19.69
CA THR A 297 -16.36 -36.68 19.70
C THR A 297 -16.14 -37.23 21.11
N VAL A 298 -16.19 -36.38 22.13
CA VAL A 298 -16.09 -36.82 23.54
C VAL A 298 -17.27 -37.71 23.91
N SER A 299 -18.50 -37.35 23.51
CA SER A 299 -19.69 -38.18 23.76
C SER A 299 -19.61 -39.53 23.06
N GLU A 300 -19.22 -39.56 21.79
CA GLU A 300 -19.08 -40.80 21.00
C GLU A 300 -17.96 -41.71 21.54
N ARG A 301 -16.90 -41.12 22.10
CA ARG A 301 -15.72 -41.85 22.60
C ARG A 301 -15.69 -41.98 24.12
N THR A 302 -16.84 -41.81 24.79
CA THR A 302 -16.94 -41.85 26.27
C THR A 302 -16.37 -43.16 26.83
N ALA A 303 -16.74 -44.30 26.25
CA ALA A 303 -16.25 -45.62 26.69
C ALA A 303 -14.74 -45.79 26.49
N GLU A 304 -14.18 -45.31 25.37
CA GLU A 304 -12.73 -45.34 25.12
C GLU A 304 -11.96 -44.48 26.14
N ILE A 305 -12.48 -43.29 26.45
CA ILE A 305 -11.89 -42.38 27.44
C ILE A 305 -11.97 -43.02 28.84
N GLY A 306 -13.09 -43.66 29.18
CA GLY A 306 -13.29 -44.41 30.41
C GLY A 306 -12.27 -45.54 30.58
N LEU A 307 -12.05 -46.32 29.52
CA LEU A 307 -11.05 -47.39 29.49
C LEU A 307 -9.62 -46.83 29.69
N LEU A 308 -9.25 -45.78 28.96
CA LEU A 308 -7.96 -45.09 29.10
C LEU A 308 -7.71 -44.63 30.54
N ARG A 309 -8.74 -44.08 31.19
CA ARG A 309 -8.67 -43.63 32.59
C ARG A 309 -8.60 -44.80 33.58
N ALA A 310 -9.30 -45.91 33.30
CA ALA A 310 -9.27 -47.13 34.13
C ALA A 310 -7.90 -47.82 34.12
N ILE A 311 -7.19 -47.81 32.98
CA ILE A 311 -5.82 -48.35 32.85
C ILE A 311 -4.74 -47.38 33.34
N GLY A 312 -5.10 -46.23 33.91
CA GLY A 312 -4.18 -45.32 34.61
C GLY A 312 -3.83 -44.01 33.91
N ALA A 313 -4.51 -43.61 32.82
CA ALA A 313 -4.26 -42.31 32.21
C ALA A 313 -4.66 -41.16 33.15
N SER A 314 -3.72 -40.24 33.37
CA SER A 314 -3.96 -39.04 34.19
C SER A 314 -4.93 -38.07 33.50
N PRO A 315 -5.72 -37.27 34.25
CA PRO A 315 -6.60 -36.25 33.67
C PRO A 315 -5.85 -35.26 32.76
N ARG A 316 -4.58 -34.95 33.11
CA ARG A 316 -3.72 -34.05 32.33
C ARG A 316 -3.33 -34.65 30.98
N GLN A 317 -3.10 -35.96 30.91
CA GLN A 317 -2.81 -36.65 29.64
C GLN A 317 -4.03 -36.67 28.72
N VAL A 318 -5.22 -36.94 29.27
CA VAL A 318 -6.48 -36.88 28.50
C VAL A 318 -6.76 -35.45 28.03
N LEU A 319 -6.59 -34.46 28.91
CA LEU A 319 -6.72 -33.04 28.54
C LEU A 319 -5.77 -32.66 27.39
N GLY A 320 -4.49 -33.03 27.50
CA GLY A 320 -3.48 -32.73 26.48
C GLY A 320 -3.77 -33.38 25.13
N LEU A 321 -4.32 -34.60 25.13
CA LEU A 321 -4.71 -35.32 23.91
C LEU A 321 -5.82 -34.57 23.16
N PHE A 322 -6.94 -34.26 23.82
CA PHE A 322 -8.06 -33.57 23.18
C PHE A 322 -7.74 -32.13 22.79
N LEU A 323 -6.91 -31.43 23.59
CA LEU A 323 -6.41 -30.11 23.21
C LEU A 323 -5.56 -30.19 21.93
N ALA A 324 -4.63 -31.15 21.85
CA ALA A 324 -3.82 -31.34 20.66
C ALA A 324 -4.69 -31.66 19.43
N GLU A 325 -5.76 -32.45 19.59
CA GLU A 325 -6.73 -32.75 18.52
C GLU A 325 -7.43 -31.49 18.01
N ALA A 326 -7.95 -30.66 18.93
CA ALA A 326 -8.59 -29.39 18.59
C ALA A 326 -7.61 -28.40 17.92
N THR A 327 -6.38 -28.30 18.43
CA THR A 327 -5.34 -27.46 17.82
C THR A 327 -4.97 -27.94 16.42
N LEU A 328 -4.81 -29.24 16.20
CA LEU A 328 -4.51 -29.82 14.89
C LEU A 328 -5.64 -29.56 13.87
N LEU A 329 -6.90 -29.69 14.27
CA LEU A 329 -8.05 -29.34 13.42
C LEU A 329 -8.02 -27.87 13.02
N SER A 330 -7.76 -26.96 13.96
CA SER A 330 -7.68 -25.53 13.68
C SER A 330 -6.48 -25.18 12.80
N LEU A 331 -5.32 -25.80 13.03
CA LEU A 331 -4.14 -25.64 12.18
C LEU A 331 -4.40 -26.16 10.76
N ALA A 332 -5.12 -27.27 10.59
CA ALA A 332 -5.53 -27.76 9.28
C ALA A 332 -6.45 -26.75 8.56
N GLY A 333 -7.39 -26.14 9.28
CA GLY A 333 -8.22 -25.05 8.76
C GLY A 333 -7.40 -23.81 8.37
N GLY A 334 -6.43 -23.43 9.20
CA GLY A 334 -5.51 -22.34 8.91
C GLY A 334 -4.65 -22.60 7.67
N LEU A 335 -4.10 -23.80 7.52
CA LEU A 335 -3.35 -24.22 6.34
C LEU A 335 -4.22 -24.23 5.08
N LEU A 336 -5.47 -24.70 5.18
CA LEU A 336 -6.46 -24.58 4.10
C LEU A 336 -6.70 -23.11 3.73
N GLY A 337 -6.82 -22.22 4.72
CA GLY A 337 -6.94 -20.78 4.49
C GLY A 337 -5.75 -20.19 3.75
N LEU A 338 -4.52 -20.57 4.14
CA LEU A 338 -3.31 -20.14 3.44
C LEU A 338 -3.23 -20.70 2.01
N LEU A 339 -3.73 -21.91 1.77
CA LEU A 339 -3.80 -22.50 0.43
C LEU A 339 -4.83 -21.76 -0.44
N LEU A 340 -6.01 -21.46 0.11
CA LEU A 340 -7.02 -20.64 -0.57
C LEU A 340 -6.49 -19.24 -0.88
N LEU A 341 -5.74 -18.64 0.04
CA LEU A 341 -5.05 -17.37 -0.18
C LEU A 341 -4.06 -17.48 -1.35
N ALA A 342 -3.20 -18.49 -1.36
CA ALA A 342 -2.22 -18.67 -2.42
C ALA A 342 -2.88 -18.84 -3.80
N LEU A 343 -3.98 -19.59 -3.87
CA LEU A 343 -4.79 -19.74 -5.08
C LEU A 343 -5.38 -18.39 -5.52
N LEU A 344 -5.98 -17.65 -4.59
CA LEU A 344 -6.57 -16.34 -4.87
C LEU A 344 -5.53 -15.33 -5.36
N LEU A 345 -4.34 -15.32 -4.75
CA LEU A 345 -3.23 -14.47 -5.18
C LEU A 345 -2.73 -14.85 -6.58
N GLY A 346 -2.66 -16.15 -6.90
CA GLY A 346 -2.33 -16.61 -8.26
C GLY A 346 -3.33 -16.11 -9.30
N VAL A 347 -4.63 -16.18 -8.99
CA VAL A 347 -5.69 -15.65 -9.87
C VAL A 347 -5.59 -14.12 -10.00
N LEU A 348 -5.36 -13.40 -8.89
CA LEU A 348 -5.20 -11.95 -8.89
C LEU A 348 -3.99 -11.50 -9.70
N HIS A 349 -2.88 -12.23 -9.65
CA HIS A 349 -1.70 -11.91 -10.44
C HIS A 349 -1.97 -11.98 -11.95
N LEU A 350 -2.80 -12.92 -12.39
CA LEU A 350 -3.20 -13.06 -13.79
C LEU A 350 -4.26 -12.03 -14.21
N ALA A 351 -5.25 -11.77 -13.33
CA ALA A 351 -6.37 -10.87 -13.64
C ALA A 351 -6.00 -9.39 -13.49
N ALA A 352 -5.05 -9.06 -12.61
CA ALA A 352 -4.66 -7.70 -12.25
C ALA A 352 -3.14 -7.63 -11.95
N PRO A 353 -2.28 -7.72 -12.99
CA PRO A 353 -0.82 -7.75 -12.83
C PRO A 353 -0.23 -6.48 -12.19
N GLY A 354 -0.98 -5.38 -12.18
CA GLY A 354 -0.56 -4.12 -11.55
C GLY A 354 -0.82 -4.03 -10.05
N LEU A 355 -1.46 -5.02 -9.42
CA LEU A 355 -1.68 -5.01 -7.97
C LEU A 355 -0.39 -5.35 -7.22
N PRO A 356 0.12 -4.45 -6.37
CA PRO A 356 1.31 -4.76 -5.59
C PRO A 356 0.92 -5.69 -4.44
N LEU A 357 1.36 -6.94 -4.52
CA LEU A 357 1.09 -7.99 -3.54
C LEU A 357 2.43 -8.46 -2.97
N ALA A 358 2.61 -8.38 -1.65
CA ALA A 358 3.82 -8.83 -0.99
C ALA A 358 3.51 -9.80 0.16
N LEU A 359 4.00 -11.04 0.04
CA LEU A 359 3.89 -12.05 1.08
C LEU A 359 5.15 -12.06 1.95
N ARG A 360 5.01 -11.68 3.23
CA ARG A 360 6.08 -11.90 4.21
C ARG A 360 5.81 -13.19 4.99
N PRO A 361 6.78 -14.13 5.08
CA PRO A 361 6.62 -15.38 5.84
C PRO A 361 6.20 -15.17 7.30
N ALA A 362 6.64 -14.07 7.91
CA ALA A 362 6.29 -13.72 9.29
C ALA A 362 4.76 -13.59 9.49
N PHE A 363 4.03 -13.03 8.53
CA PHE A 363 2.57 -12.88 8.64
C PHE A 363 1.83 -14.20 8.43
N LEU A 364 2.34 -15.07 7.55
CA LEU A 364 1.80 -16.43 7.37
C LEU A 364 1.95 -17.25 8.65
N LEU A 365 3.10 -17.15 9.31
CA LEU A 365 3.34 -17.78 10.62
C LEU A 365 2.42 -17.20 11.70
N LEU A 366 2.24 -15.88 11.75
CA LEU A 366 1.35 -15.24 12.72
C LEU A 366 -0.11 -15.66 12.53
N ALA A 367 -0.56 -15.79 11.28
CA ALA A 367 -1.90 -16.29 10.96
C ALA A 367 -2.09 -17.75 11.39
N LEU A 368 -1.07 -18.60 11.18
CA LEU A 368 -1.10 -19.99 11.62
C LEU A 368 -1.08 -20.13 13.16
N LEU A 369 -0.30 -19.28 13.85
CA LEU A 369 -0.31 -19.20 15.32
C LEU A 369 -1.67 -18.77 15.85
N LEU A 370 -2.32 -17.80 15.20
CA LEU A 370 -3.68 -17.37 15.55
C LEU A 370 -4.68 -18.52 15.39
N ALA A 371 -4.61 -19.27 14.29
CA ALA A 371 -5.44 -20.46 14.09
C ALA A 371 -5.20 -21.49 15.21
N GLY A 372 -3.93 -21.79 15.54
CA GLY A 372 -3.58 -22.68 16.65
C GLY A 372 -4.17 -22.23 17.99
N LEU A 373 -4.05 -20.93 18.31
CA LEU A 373 -4.60 -20.34 19.52
C LEU A 373 -6.12 -20.51 19.61
N ILE A 374 -6.84 -20.29 18.50
CA ILE A 374 -8.29 -20.47 18.44
C ILE A 374 -8.67 -21.93 18.67
N GLY A 375 -7.91 -22.88 18.10
CA GLY A 375 -8.11 -24.30 18.32
C GLY A 375 -7.92 -24.69 19.79
N VAL A 376 -6.89 -24.16 20.44
CA VAL A 376 -6.69 -24.35 21.89
C VAL A 376 -7.90 -23.80 22.66
N LEU A 377 -8.29 -22.54 22.42
CA LEU A 377 -9.39 -21.89 23.15
C LEU A 377 -10.71 -22.63 22.99
N ALA A 378 -11.07 -23.02 21.77
CA ALA A 378 -12.28 -23.79 21.47
C ALA A 378 -12.25 -25.21 22.08
N GLY A 379 -11.06 -25.82 22.15
CA GLY A 379 -10.87 -27.18 22.68
C GLY A 379 -10.87 -27.28 24.21
N ILE A 380 -10.65 -26.19 24.96
CA ILE A 380 -10.52 -26.23 26.42
C ILE A 380 -11.74 -26.84 27.12
N ALA A 381 -12.94 -26.40 26.77
CA ALA A 381 -14.16 -26.89 27.41
C ALA A 381 -14.40 -28.40 27.21
N PRO A 382 -14.42 -28.93 25.97
CA PRO A 382 -14.63 -30.36 25.74
C PRO A 382 -13.47 -31.21 26.26
N ALA A 383 -12.22 -30.75 26.13
CA ALA A 383 -11.07 -31.47 26.68
C ALA A 383 -11.12 -31.57 28.22
N ARG A 384 -11.60 -30.52 28.90
CA ARG A 384 -11.85 -30.56 30.36
C ARG A 384 -12.98 -31.51 30.72
N ALA A 385 -14.05 -31.56 29.92
CA ALA A 385 -15.14 -32.50 30.14
C ALA A 385 -14.64 -33.96 30.04
N ALA A 386 -13.89 -34.29 28.97
CA ALA A 386 -13.28 -35.60 28.78
C ALA A 386 -12.35 -36.00 29.94
N ALA A 387 -11.49 -35.08 30.38
CA ALA A 387 -10.55 -35.33 31.48
C ALA A 387 -11.22 -35.59 32.84
N ARG A 388 -12.45 -35.11 33.04
CA ARG A 388 -13.22 -35.24 34.28
C ARG A 388 -14.15 -36.46 34.31
N LEU A 389 -14.25 -37.22 33.23
CA LEU A 389 -15.06 -38.44 33.21
C LEU A 389 -14.58 -39.45 34.27
N HIS A 390 -15.54 -39.97 35.03
CA HIS A 390 -15.31 -41.04 35.99
C HIS A 390 -15.28 -42.39 35.24
N PRO A 391 -14.22 -43.22 35.40
CA PRO A 391 -14.08 -44.47 34.66
C PRO A 391 -15.28 -45.41 34.81
N VAL A 392 -15.83 -45.47 36.03
CA VAL A 392 -16.98 -46.33 36.35
C VAL A 392 -18.23 -45.89 35.61
N GLU A 393 -18.51 -44.58 35.54
CA GLU A 393 -19.67 -44.02 34.85
C GLU A 393 -19.52 -44.16 33.33
N ALA A 394 -18.32 -43.89 32.81
CA ALA A 394 -18.01 -43.95 31.38
C ALA A 394 -18.10 -45.36 30.79
N LEU A 395 -17.88 -46.41 31.59
CA LEU A 395 -17.99 -47.82 31.19
C LEU A 395 -19.37 -48.42 31.46
N ARG A 396 -20.25 -47.72 32.20
CA ARG A 396 -21.61 -48.16 32.51
C ARG A 396 -22.65 -47.72 31.48
N GLY A 397 -22.31 -46.74 30.64
CA GLY A 397 -23.18 -46.25 29.57
C GLY A 397 -23.21 -47.25 28.42
N GLU A 398 -24.39 -47.84 28.18
CA GLU A 398 -24.77 -48.44 26.90
C GLU A 398 -25.13 -47.35 25.89
#